data_AF-A0A382VB68-F1
#
_entry.id   AF-A0A382VB68-F1
#
_cell.length_a   1.000
_cell.length_b   1.000
_cell.length_c   1.000
_cell.angle_alpha   90.00
_cell.angle_beta   90.00
_cell.angle_gamma   90.00
#
_symmetry.space_group_name_H-M   'P 1'
#
loop_
_entity.id
_entity.type
_entity.pdbx_description
1 polymer ?
#
loop_
_entity_poly.entity_id
_entity_poly.type
_entity_poly.pdbx_seq_one_letter_code
_entity_poly.pdbx_strand_id
1 'polypeptide(L)' 'MQNKNLSIEETFTIAVQNHKKNNFEIARDLYEKILKTNPDHFEVIFLLGTLSAQTKNFDRAKQL' A
#
# COMPACT_ATOMS: atom_id res chain seq x y z
N MET A 1 -1.20 10.52 -23.44
CA MET A 1 -0.18 10.46 -22.37
C MET A 1 0.00 9.00 -22.00
N GLN A 2 1.22 8.48 -22.07
CA GLN A 2 1.47 7.04 -21.92
C GLN A 2 1.01 6.55 -20.54
N ASN A 3 0.05 5.62 -20.51
CA ASN A 3 -0.26 4.83 -19.32
C ASN A 3 0.93 3.91 -19.05
N LYS A 4 2.00 4.46 -18.47
CA LYS A 4 3.15 3.70 -18.02
C LYS A 4 2.69 2.93 -16.78
N ASN A 5 2.35 1.66 -16.97
CA ASN A 5 2.18 0.76 -15.84
C ASN A 5 3.53 0.67 -15.13
N LEU A 6 3.61 1.28 -13.96
CA LEU A 6 4.76 1.17 -13.06
C LEU A 6 4.92 -0.30 -12.66
N SER A 7 6.16 -0.73 -12.48
CA SER A 7 6.46 -2.03 -11.89
C SER A 7 5.95 -2.11 -10.44
N ILE A 8 5.86 -3.34 -9.91
CA ILE A 8 5.52 -3.56 -8.50
C ILE A 8 6.49 -2.81 -7.58
N GLU A 9 7.80 -2.89 -7.86
CA GLU A 9 8.87 -2.22 -7.09
C GLU A 9 8.76 -0.69 -7.10
N GLU A 10 8.50 -0.09 -8.27
CA GLU A 10 8.29 1.36 -8.39
C GLU A 10 7.03 1.79 -7.62
N THR A 11 5.94 1.04 -7.78
CA THR A 11 4.68 1.29 -7.08
C THR A 11 4.87 1.18 -5.56
N PHE A 12 5.62 0.18 -5.11
CA PHE A 12 5.95 -0.04 -3.70
C PHE A 12 6.76 1.13 -3.12
N THR A 13 7.80 1.56 -3.84
CA THR A 13 8.63 2.69 -3.45
C THR A 13 7.79 3.97 -3.28
N ILE A 14 6.90 4.25 -4.22
CA ILE A 14 6.01 5.42 -4.16
C ILE A 14 5.00 5.29 -3.01
N ALA A 15 4.47 4.08 -2.75
CA ALA A 15 3.55 3.82 -1.65
C ALA A 15 4.23 4.13 -0.29
N VAL A 16 5.44 3.60 -0.09
CA VAL A 16 6.24 3.84 1.13
C VAL A 16 6.56 5.32 1.31
N GLN A 17 6.92 6.03 0.23
CA GLN A 17 7.18 7.47 0.30
C GLN A 17 5.94 8.27 0.70
N ASN A 18 4.76 7.91 0.18
CA ASN A 18 3.50 8.55 0.54
C ASN A 18 3.11 8.23 1.99
N HIS A 19 3.31 6.98 2.44
CA HIS A 19 3.07 6.57 3.82
C HIS A 19 3.91 7.42 4.79
N LYS A 20 5.21 7.58 4.52
CA LYS A 20 6.11 8.42 5.33
C LYS A 20 5.71 9.90 5.37
N LYS A 21 5.02 10.40 4.35
CA LYS A 21 4.51 11.78 4.27
C LYS A 21 3.12 11.94 4.86
N ASN A 22 2.55 10.90 5.48
CA ASN A 22 1.16 10.83 5.95
C ASN A 22 0.10 10.98 4.84
N ASN A 23 0.48 10.77 3.58
CA ASN A 23 -0.45 10.69 2.45
C ASN A 23 -1.11 9.31 2.42
N PHE A 24 -1.87 8.99 3.47
CA PHE A 24 -2.32 7.62 3.74
C PHE A 24 -3.27 7.07 2.68
N GLU A 25 -4.13 7.90 2.09
CA GLU A 25 -5.03 7.47 1.02
C GLU A 25 -4.25 7.00 -0.21
N ILE A 26 -3.27 7.79 -0.66
CA ILE A 26 -2.41 7.44 -1.80
C ILE A 26 -1.60 6.18 -1.49
N ALA A 27 -1.03 6.08 -0.29
CA ALA A 27 -0.26 4.91 0.12
C ALA A 27 -1.12 3.64 0.13
N ARG A 28 -2.33 3.70 0.70
CA ARG A 28 -3.29 2.58 0.71
C ARG A 28 -3.62 2.12 -0.71
N ASP A 29 -4.00 3.05 -1.58
CA ASP A 29 -4.44 2.71 -2.94
C ASP A 29 -3.31 2.02 -3.74
N LEU A 30 -2.06 2.47 -3.54
CA LEU A 30 -0.89 1.85 -4.16
C LEU A 30 -0.59 0.46 -3.57
N TYR A 31 -0.69 0.28 -2.25
CA TYR A 31 -0.55 -1.03 -1.61
C TYR A 31 -1.60 -2.01 -2.11
N GLU A 32 -2.87 -1.61 -2.17
CA GLU A 32 -3.95 -2.46 -2.70
C GLU A 32 -3.76 -2.82 -4.17
N LYS A 33 -3.21 -1.90 -4.97
CA LYS A 33 -2.84 -2.19 -6.36
C LYS A 33 -1.75 -3.26 -6.46
N ILE A 34 -0.77 -3.24 -5.56
CA ILE A 34 0.26 -4.28 -5.51
C ILE A 34 -0.35 -5.61 -5.10
N LEU A 35 -1.19 -5.67 -4.07
CA LEU A 35 -1.85 -6.92 -3.63
C LEU A 35 -2.76 -7.53 -4.70
N LYS A 36 -3.37 -6.72 -5.58
CA LYS A 36 -4.12 -7.24 -6.73
C LYS A 36 -3.24 -8.01 -7.73
N THR A 37 -1.96 -7.66 -7.82
CA THR A 37 -1.01 -8.29 -8.75
C THR A 37 -0.17 -9.38 -8.08
N ASN A 38 0.23 -9.15 -6.83
CA ASN A 38 0.99 -10.07 -5.99
C ASN A 38 0.32 -10.18 -4.61
N PRO A 39 -0.69 -11.06 -4.46
CA PRO A 39 -1.47 -11.18 -3.23
C PRO A 39 -0.66 -11.54 -1.99
N ASP A 40 0.48 -12.21 -2.16
CA ASP A 40 1.31 -12.74 -1.06
C ASP A 40 2.53 -11.83 -0.75
N HIS A 41 2.52 -10.58 -1.22
CA HIS A 41 3.62 -9.65 -0.97
C HIS A 41 3.65 -9.20 0.50
N PHE A 42 4.44 -9.91 1.30
CA PHE A 42 4.52 -9.76 2.75
C PHE A 42 4.71 -8.31 3.22
N GLU A 43 5.66 -7.57 2.65
CA GLU A 43 5.95 -6.19 3.04
C GLU A 43 4.77 -5.26 2.81
N VAL A 44 4.03 -5.46 1.73
CA VAL A 44 2.83 -4.67 1.42
C VAL A 44 1.71 -5.00 2.41
N ILE A 45 1.50 -6.28 2.72
CA ILE A 45 0.52 -6.70 3.72
C ILE A 45 0.84 -6.06 5.08
N PHE A 46 2.10 -6.17 5.52
CA PHE A 46 2.56 -5.60 6.78
C PHE A 46 2.38 -4.08 6.86
N LEU A 47 2.76 -3.36 5.80
CA LEU A 47 2.65 -1.90 5.75
C LEU A 47 1.20 -1.43 5.62
N LEU A 48 0.36 -2.14 4.87
CA LEU A 48 -1.07 -1.84 4.75
C LEU A 48 -1.81 -2.11 6.07
N GLY A 49 -1.45 -3.18 6.79
CA GLY A 49 -1.94 -3.46 8.14
C GLY A 49 -1.52 -2.36 9.13
N THR A 50 -0.25 -1.94 9.08
CA THR A 50 0.29 -0.84 9.88
C THR A 50 -0.43 0.48 9.60
N LEU A 51 -0.61 0.83 8.32
CA LEU A 51 -1.34 2.03 7.89
C LEU A 51 -2.79 1.99 8.39
N SER A 52 -3.45 0.84 8.27
CA SER A 52 -4.82 0.64 8.75
C SER A 52 -4.91 0.87 10.26
N ALA A 53 -3.97 0.35 11.05
CA ALA A 53 -3.90 0.62 12.48
C ALA A 53 -3.62 2.11 12.81
N GLN A 54 -2.69 2.75 12.10
CA GLN A 54 -2.35 4.18 12.27
C GLN A 54 -3.55 5.09 11.99
N THR A 55 -4.37 4.73 11.01
CA THR A 55 -5.59 5.45 10.63
C THR A 55 -6.83 5.00 11.40
N LYS A 56 -6.65 4.18 12.45
CA LYS A 56 -7.70 3.62 13.33
C LYS A 56 -8.73 2.74 12.62
N ASN A 57 -8.40 2.21 11.45
CA ASN A 57 -9.17 1.19 10.77
C ASN A 57 -8.76 -0.22 11.27
N PHE A 58 -9.11 -0.51 12.53
CA PHE A 58 -8.65 -1.71 13.22
C PHE A 58 -9.23 -3.00 12.64
N ASP A 59 -10.46 -2.96 12.13
CA ASP A 59 -11.08 -4.13 11.49
C ASP A 59 -10.28 -4.54 10.25
N ARG A 60 -9.89 -3.56 9.44
CA ARG A 60 -9.02 -3.82 8.28
C ARG A 60 -7.63 -4.28 8.70
N ALA A 61 -7.05 -3.66 9.73
CA ALA A 61 -5.73 -4.04 10.23
C ALA A 61 -5.69 -5.49 10.73
N LYS A 62 -6.79 -6.00 11.30
CA LYS A 62 -6.90 -7.39 11.78
C LYS A 62 -7.06 -8.41 10.64
N GLN A 63 -7.60 -7.99 9.50
CA GLN A 63 -7.84 -8.85 8.34
C GLN A 63 -6.60 -9.06 7.46
N LEU A 64 -5.62 -8.16 7.57
CA LEU A 64 -4.36 -8.17 6.82
C LEU A 64 -3.29 -8.89 7.63
#